data_AF-A0A3C0EWE0-F1
#
_entry.id   AF-A0A3C0EWE0-F1
#
_cell.length_a   1.000
_cell.length_b   1.000
_cell.length_c   1.000
_cell.angle_alpha   90.00
_cell.angle_beta   90.00
_cell.angle_gamma   90.00
#
_symmetry.space_group_name_H-M   'P 1'
#
loop_
_entity.id
_entity.type
_entity.pdbx_description
1 polymer ?
#
loop_
_entity_poly.entity_id
_entity_poly.type
_entity_poly.pdbx_seq_one_letter_code
_entity_poly.pdbx_strand_id
1 'polypeptide(L)'
;MSAVLTTFALFKGAHNRSRRADWISMRIFLSIIRVVCLVTLPISLAVAQRLTSDEVRPPLEEIRSEVLNLQLDYGRLDPRMLEPLEQFSQQLIDAQFFNEALEVLDQAIQIVRFSEGLYSPSQFPFLIRRIETFGNQGNWVEARELIEHATWLLNRQENEINTSWLDSMLQLTDIHLWGVASDLLPLQSYHFRQAERLNSTAVRASKFALDPKDTRLPEFIYKQVLQEYLQSVAVEAGGKTSISLRRYSSRGLAHTRRDSRASSYFSGLYKLAEIYALFESQDQPDLEGMAMVEIYLGDWQVLFGNSEAAARSYARANQLLLDAGIDQLTINRVFAEPKLLPAFNFISSWEQALAGLDARDQPSPSVEDVSNFSFRQWSPQFPYSKAPVDYGADDSLEMDDEYAIFSFNLAGLEEGGRWHRGRFRKGVSSPRDLELLTINFREPVDRMELENSILNLNFRPKLEDGAPQSVNATLSYQFAGE
;
A
#
# COMPACT_ATOMS: atom_id res chain seq x y z
N MET A 1 34.57 -78.86 30.98
CA MET A 1 34.86 -79.29 29.60
C MET A 1 35.72 -78.21 28.95
N SER A 2 36.75 -78.66 28.22
CA SER A 2 37.83 -77.98 27.47
C SER A 2 37.71 -76.46 27.24
N ALA A 3 38.72 -75.62 27.50
CA ALA A 3 40.14 -75.63 27.12
C ALA A 3 40.43 -75.43 25.61
N VAL A 4 41.55 -74.73 25.36
CA VAL A 4 42.36 -74.56 24.12
C VAL A 4 42.12 -73.20 23.41
N LEU A 5 42.94 -72.17 23.73
CA LEU A 5 44.27 -71.77 23.15
C LEU A 5 44.08 -71.03 21.81
N THR A 6 44.76 -69.93 21.44
CA THR A 6 46.22 -69.66 21.37
C THR A 6 46.35 -68.18 20.88
N THR A 7 46.98 -67.19 21.54
CA THR A 7 48.42 -66.78 21.62
C THR A 7 48.89 -65.75 20.56
N PHE A 8 49.84 -64.89 21.01
CA PHE A 8 50.71 -63.90 20.35
C PHE A 8 50.16 -62.47 20.16
N ALA A 9 50.58 -61.38 20.84
CA ALA A 9 51.80 -60.89 21.50
C ALA A 9 52.62 -59.88 20.67
N LEU A 10 53.20 -58.90 21.40
CA LEU A 10 54.26 -57.93 21.06
C LEU A 10 53.74 -56.60 20.46
N PHE A 11 54.17 -55.39 20.85
CA PHE A 11 55.18 -54.85 21.76
C PHE A 11 54.76 -53.38 22.04
N LYS A 12 54.59 -52.93 23.29
CA LYS A 12 55.56 -52.24 24.18
C LYS A 12 56.03 -50.84 23.73
N GLY A 13 55.65 -49.86 24.56
CA GLY A 13 56.48 -48.69 24.93
C GLY A 13 56.17 -47.40 24.15
N ALA A 14 56.08 -46.22 24.76
CA ALA A 14 56.33 -45.85 26.14
C ALA A 14 55.75 -44.46 26.44
N HIS A 15 55.24 -44.34 27.67
CA HIS A 15 55.22 -43.16 28.55
C HIS A 15 54.43 -41.90 28.17
N ASN A 16 53.95 -41.09 29.12
CA ASN A 16 53.26 -41.26 30.40
C ASN A 16 52.90 -39.83 30.82
N ARG A 17 51.72 -39.67 31.44
CA ARG A 17 51.41 -38.67 32.49
C ARG A 17 51.28 -37.18 32.12
N SER A 18 50.02 -36.75 32.26
CA SER A 18 49.55 -35.66 33.16
C SER A 18 49.74 -34.24 32.61
N ARG A 19 48.82 -33.28 32.70
CA ARG A 19 47.79 -32.96 33.71
C ARG A 19 46.76 -32.01 33.07
N ARG A 20 45.54 -32.01 33.63
CA ARG A 20 44.51 -30.97 33.46
C ARG A 20 45.04 -29.59 33.88
N ALA A 21 44.58 -28.53 33.21
CA ALA A 21 43.93 -27.34 33.81
C ALA A 21 44.18 -26.05 33.00
N ASP A 22 43.05 -25.41 32.70
CA ASP A 22 42.76 -23.98 32.78
C ASP A 22 43.32 -22.97 31.76
N TRP A 23 42.34 -22.46 31.02
CA TRP A 23 42.31 -21.22 30.28
C TRP A 23 42.31 -20.01 31.23
N ILE A 24 43.01 -18.94 30.83
CA ILE A 24 42.70 -17.50 30.96
C ILE A 24 44.01 -16.70 31.02
N SER A 25 44.19 -15.79 30.06
CA SER A 25 44.97 -14.53 30.09
C SER A 25 45.93 -14.36 28.91
N MET A 26 45.57 -13.52 27.94
CA MET A 26 46.56 -12.64 27.27
C MET A 26 45.92 -11.30 26.92
N ARG A 27 46.49 -10.25 27.51
CA ARG A 27 46.08 -8.84 27.48
C ARG A 27 46.79 -8.09 26.34
N ILE A 28 46.06 -7.17 25.69
CA ILE A 28 46.38 -5.75 25.41
C ILE A 28 47.72 -5.41 24.71
N PHE A 29 47.66 -4.72 23.56
CA PHE A 29 48.52 -3.62 22.99
C PHE A 29 48.00 -3.46 21.53
N LEU A 30 47.52 -2.35 20.96
CA LEU A 30 47.82 -0.91 21.04
C LEU A 30 46.62 -0.09 20.54
N SER A 31 46.38 1.05 21.18
CA SER A 31 45.69 2.23 20.65
C SER A 31 46.76 3.25 20.25
N ILE A 32 46.53 4.05 19.19
CA ILE A 32 46.84 5.50 19.04
C ILE A 32 46.90 5.93 17.54
N ILE A 33 46.10 6.97 17.22
CA ILE A 33 46.16 7.95 16.10
C ILE A 33 45.63 7.51 14.71
N ARG A 34 44.46 8.03 14.32
CA ARG A 34 44.31 9.22 13.43
C ARG A 34 42.90 9.82 13.54
N VAL A 35 42.82 10.95 14.25
CA VAL A 35 41.82 12.01 14.07
C VAL A 35 42.26 12.86 12.86
N VAL A 36 41.29 13.52 12.23
CA VAL A 36 41.36 14.50 11.12
C VAL A 36 41.13 13.90 9.72
N CYS A 37 39.85 13.88 9.32
CA CYS A 37 39.36 14.43 8.05
C CYS A 37 37.89 14.90 8.24
N LEU A 38 37.72 16.23 8.33
CA LEU A 38 36.65 17.05 7.72
C LEU A 38 35.21 16.49 7.85
N VAL A 39 34.35 16.94 8.78
CA VAL A 39 33.76 18.30 8.86
C VAL A 39 33.59 18.97 7.49
N THR A 40 32.93 18.29 6.56
CA THR A 40 32.14 18.88 5.49
C THR A 40 31.10 17.84 5.08
N LEU A 41 29.80 18.13 5.33
CA LEU A 41 28.56 17.38 4.98
C LEU A 41 27.68 16.99 6.19
N PRO A 42 27.34 17.96 7.06
CA PRO A 42 25.92 18.13 7.41
C PRO A 42 25.42 19.54 7.05
N ILE A 43 26.31 20.38 6.51
CA ILE A 43 26.02 21.78 6.19
C ILE A 43 24.99 21.86 5.07
N SER A 44 25.02 20.99 4.06
CA SER A 44 24.08 21.11 2.93
C SER A 44 22.62 20.85 3.29
N LEU A 45 22.30 19.86 4.13
CA LEU A 45 20.92 19.61 4.56
C LEU A 45 20.42 20.66 5.55
N ALA A 46 21.23 21.01 6.56
CA ALA A 46 20.85 22.02 7.53
C ALA A 46 20.78 23.44 6.93
N VAL A 47 21.57 23.73 5.88
CA VAL A 47 21.50 24.99 5.13
C VAL A 47 20.35 24.95 4.13
N ALA A 48 20.05 23.83 3.46
CA ALA A 48 18.89 23.69 2.59
C ALA A 48 17.57 23.81 3.37
N GLN A 49 17.41 23.08 4.49
CA GLN A 49 16.26 23.23 5.40
C GLN A 49 16.17 24.62 6.02
N ARG A 50 17.30 25.27 6.33
CA ARG A 50 17.27 26.67 6.79
C ARG A 50 16.82 27.63 5.70
N LEU A 51 17.35 27.50 4.49
CA LEU A 51 17.01 28.35 3.35
C LEU A 51 15.54 28.20 2.97
N THR A 52 15.00 26.97 2.91
CA THR A 52 13.58 26.74 2.63
C THR A 52 12.69 27.23 3.78
N SER A 53 13.08 27.01 5.04
CA SER A 53 12.32 27.53 6.18
C SER A 53 12.31 29.06 6.24
N ASP A 54 13.41 29.73 5.88
CA ASP A 54 13.48 31.20 5.88
C ASP A 54 12.73 31.83 4.69
N GLU A 55 12.55 31.10 3.58
CA GLU A 55 11.73 31.52 2.43
C GLU A 55 10.22 31.27 2.63
N VAL A 56 9.84 30.21 3.34
CA VAL A 56 8.43 29.83 3.57
C VAL A 56 7.81 30.56 4.77
N ARG A 57 8.61 30.99 5.76
CA ARG A 57 8.11 31.71 6.95
C ARG A 57 7.45 33.06 6.65
N PRO A 58 7.99 33.94 5.78
CA PRO A 58 7.37 35.25 5.52
C PRO A 58 5.95 35.17 4.94
N PRO A 59 5.65 34.31 3.95
CA PRO A 59 4.27 34.09 3.49
C PRO A 59 3.31 33.59 4.59
N LEU A 60 3.78 32.70 5.47
CA LEU A 60 2.94 32.19 6.57
C LEU A 60 2.62 33.26 7.63
N GLU A 61 3.54 34.19 7.90
CA GLU A 61 3.29 35.29 8.85
C GLU A 61 2.26 36.30 8.32
N GLU A 62 2.18 36.49 7.00
CA GLU A 62 1.13 37.29 6.36
C GLU A 62 -0.24 36.65 6.57
N ILE A 63 -0.37 35.35 6.26
CA ILE A 63 -1.61 34.59 6.47
C ILE A 63 -2.00 34.56 7.96
N ARG A 64 -1.03 34.36 8.86
CA ARG A 64 -1.24 34.43 10.31
C ARG A 64 -1.85 35.78 10.71
N SER A 65 -1.32 36.87 10.18
CA SER A 65 -1.79 38.23 10.46
C SER A 65 -3.20 38.47 9.92
N GLU A 66 -3.51 37.95 8.73
CA GLU A 66 -4.85 38.01 8.15
C GLU A 66 -5.88 37.26 9.02
N VAL A 67 -5.57 36.02 9.42
CA VAL A 67 -6.42 35.22 10.32
C VAL A 67 -6.62 35.95 11.65
N LEU A 68 -5.58 36.55 12.23
CA LEU A 68 -5.70 37.34 13.46
C LEU A 68 -6.63 38.55 13.29
N ASN A 69 -6.56 39.27 12.17
CA ASN A 69 -7.47 40.38 11.89
C ASN A 69 -8.92 39.91 11.77
N LEU A 70 -9.16 38.80 11.04
CA LEU A 70 -10.51 38.22 10.94
C LEU A 70 -11.04 37.77 12.32
N GLN A 71 -10.19 37.23 13.19
CA GLN A 71 -10.56 36.87 14.56
C GLN A 71 -10.90 38.10 15.42
N LEU A 72 -10.25 39.24 15.20
CA LEU A 72 -10.57 40.50 15.86
C LEU A 72 -11.93 41.06 15.38
N ASP A 73 -12.23 40.91 14.09
CA ASP A 73 -13.45 41.44 13.47
C ASP A 73 -14.69 40.59 13.79
N TYR A 74 -14.58 39.27 13.72
CA TYR A 74 -15.71 38.35 13.90
C TYR A 74 -15.75 37.70 15.29
N GLY A 75 -14.61 37.59 15.95
CA GLY A 75 -14.43 36.80 17.16
C GLY A 75 -13.83 35.42 16.85
N ARG A 76 -12.98 34.94 17.77
CA ARG A 76 -12.20 33.71 17.61
C ARG A 76 -13.03 32.44 17.34
N LEU A 77 -14.26 32.39 17.88
CA LEU A 77 -15.15 31.23 17.78
C LEU A 77 -16.31 31.45 16.79
N ASP A 78 -16.26 32.47 15.94
CA ASP A 78 -17.30 32.73 14.95
C ASP A 78 -17.26 31.70 13.80
N PRO A 79 -18.40 31.14 13.36
CA PRO A 79 -18.46 30.17 12.24
C PRO A 79 -17.80 30.65 10.95
N ARG A 80 -17.76 31.96 10.68
CA ARG A 80 -17.10 32.53 9.50
C ARG A 80 -15.59 32.32 9.49
N MET A 81 -15.00 31.92 10.63
CA MET A 81 -13.58 31.57 10.72
C MET A 81 -13.26 30.18 10.17
N LEU A 82 -14.24 29.29 9.93
CA LEU A 82 -13.97 27.90 9.54
C LEU A 82 -13.15 27.80 8.24
N GLU A 83 -13.57 28.48 7.18
CA GLU A 83 -12.86 28.46 5.88
C GLU A 83 -11.44 29.08 5.98
N PRO A 84 -11.24 30.27 6.57
CA PRO A 84 -9.90 30.81 6.78
C PRO A 84 -8.98 29.90 7.61
N LEU A 85 -9.50 29.28 8.67
CA LEU A 85 -8.72 28.35 9.50
C LEU A 85 -8.38 27.07 8.73
N GLU A 86 -9.29 26.56 7.91
CA GLU A 86 -9.03 25.40 7.07
C GLU A 86 -7.91 25.68 6.08
N GLN A 87 -7.99 26.79 5.33
CA GLN A 87 -6.96 27.20 4.38
C GLN A 87 -5.62 27.41 5.07
N PHE A 88 -5.59 28.12 6.21
CA PHE A 88 -4.36 28.34 6.96
C PHE A 88 -3.75 27.04 7.49
N SER A 89 -4.58 26.13 8.00
CA SER A 89 -4.10 24.81 8.46
C SER A 89 -3.45 24.02 7.32
N GLN A 90 -4.00 24.08 6.10
CA GLN A 90 -3.41 23.42 4.94
C GLN A 90 -2.04 24.00 4.60
N GLN A 91 -1.91 25.34 4.56
CA GLN A 91 -0.63 25.99 4.29
C GLN A 91 0.42 25.65 5.36
N LEU A 92 0.03 25.54 6.63
CA LEU A 92 0.91 25.11 7.71
C LEU A 92 1.34 23.64 7.55
N ILE A 93 0.43 22.75 7.13
CA ILE A 93 0.74 21.33 6.87
C ILE A 93 1.71 21.19 5.70
N ASP A 94 1.45 21.88 4.59
CA ASP A 94 2.30 21.87 3.39
C ASP A 94 3.72 22.37 3.72
N ALA A 95 3.82 23.36 4.60
CA ALA A 95 5.07 23.89 5.10
C ALA A 95 5.67 23.11 6.30
N GLN A 96 5.09 21.96 6.66
CA GLN A 96 5.49 21.09 7.77
C GLN A 96 5.48 21.74 9.17
N PHE A 97 4.75 22.85 9.35
CA PHE A 97 4.46 23.47 10.65
C PHE A 97 3.31 22.75 11.38
N PHE A 98 3.47 21.44 11.54
CA PHE A 98 2.41 20.53 12.01
C PHE A 98 1.84 20.89 13.38
N ASN A 99 2.67 21.31 14.36
CA ASN A 99 2.17 21.67 15.69
C ASN A 99 1.22 22.86 15.64
N GLU A 100 1.54 23.85 14.82
CA GLU A 100 0.70 25.02 14.66
C GLU A 100 -0.59 24.68 13.89
N ALA A 101 -0.48 23.85 12.85
CA ALA A 101 -1.66 23.35 12.13
C ALA A 101 -2.63 22.64 13.09
N LEU A 102 -2.13 21.84 14.02
CA LEU A 102 -2.95 21.17 15.04
C LEU A 102 -3.68 22.16 15.96
N GLU A 103 -3.07 23.29 16.32
CA GLU A 103 -3.72 24.35 17.11
C GLU A 103 -4.84 25.05 16.33
N VAL A 104 -4.60 25.34 15.04
CA VAL A 104 -5.58 25.93 14.13
C VAL A 104 -6.77 24.99 13.92
N LEU A 105 -6.51 23.70 13.72
CA LEU A 105 -7.55 22.67 13.56
C LEU A 105 -8.33 22.44 14.85
N ASP A 106 -7.69 22.53 16.03
CA ASP A 106 -8.40 22.48 17.31
C ASP A 106 -9.40 23.63 17.45
N GLN A 107 -9.02 24.83 17.03
CA GLN A 107 -9.94 25.97 17.01
C GLN A 107 -11.11 25.75 16.05
N ALA A 108 -10.86 25.22 14.84
CA ALA A 108 -11.94 24.89 13.91
C ALA A 108 -12.93 23.89 14.50
N ILE A 109 -12.44 22.83 15.18
CA ILE A 109 -13.28 21.87 15.89
C ILE A 109 -14.07 22.53 17.02
N GLN A 110 -13.45 23.44 17.79
CA GLN A 110 -14.15 24.19 18.84
C GLN A 110 -15.28 25.07 18.28
N ILE A 111 -15.07 25.71 17.13
CA ILE A 111 -16.11 26.48 16.43
C ILE A 111 -17.28 25.57 16.08
N VAL A 112 -17.04 24.44 15.40
CA VAL A 112 -18.10 23.48 15.04
C VAL A 112 -18.85 23.00 16.29
N ARG A 113 -18.14 22.64 17.35
CA ARG A 113 -18.76 22.20 18.60
C ARG A 113 -19.65 23.27 19.23
N PHE A 114 -19.24 24.53 19.13
CA PHE A 114 -19.99 25.66 19.66
C PHE A 114 -21.21 26.01 18.80
N SER A 115 -21.07 25.99 17.48
CA SER A 115 -22.11 26.41 16.54
C SER A 115 -23.14 25.32 16.24
N GLU A 116 -22.71 24.07 16.17
CA GLU A 116 -23.52 22.93 15.68
C GLU A 116 -23.68 21.82 16.72
N GLY A 117 -22.97 21.92 17.85
CA GLY A 117 -23.06 20.99 18.97
C GLY A 117 -21.88 20.03 19.07
N LEU A 118 -21.65 19.53 20.30
CA LEU A 118 -20.46 18.77 20.68
C LEU A 118 -20.22 17.50 19.85
N TYR A 119 -21.27 16.93 19.27
CA TYR A 119 -21.22 15.70 18.50
C TYR A 119 -21.60 15.89 17.03
N SER A 120 -21.54 17.13 16.51
CA SER A 120 -21.82 17.39 15.10
C SER A 120 -20.85 16.60 14.20
N PRO A 121 -21.35 15.85 13.19
CA PRO A 121 -20.51 15.22 12.18
C PRO A 121 -19.65 16.20 11.37
N SER A 122 -20.00 17.49 11.33
CA SER A 122 -19.21 18.53 10.65
C SER A 122 -17.81 18.72 11.25
N GLN A 123 -17.53 18.13 12.42
CA GLN A 123 -16.17 18.07 12.98
C GLN A 123 -15.24 17.15 12.18
N PHE A 124 -15.81 16.23 11.40
CA PHE A 124 -15.07 15.11 10.83
C PHE A 124 -13.95 15.52 9.87
N PRO A 125 -14.14 16.46 8.92
CA PRO A 125 -13.05 16.91 8.05
C PRO A 125 -11.84 17.43 8.84
N PHE A 126 -12.07 18.19 9.92
CA PHE A 126 -11.01 18.70 10.79
C PHE A 126 -10.36 17.61 11.64
N LEU A 127 -11.14 16.64 12.12
CA LEU A 127 -10.61 15.48 12.84
C LEU A 127 -9.70 14.63 11.95
N ILE A 128 -10.11 14.38 10.71
CA ILE A 128 -9.31 13.65 9.71
C ILE A 128 -8.00 14.38 9.44
N ARG A 129 -8.05 15.69 9.17
CA ARG A 129 -6.83 16.47 8.91
C ARG A 129 -5.89 16.48 10.11
N ARG A 130 -6.40 16.47 11.35
CA ARG A 130 -5.56 16.29 12.55
C ARG A 130 -4.93 14.91 12.65
N ILE A 131 -5.68 13.85 12.34
CA ILE A 131 -5.16 12.48 12.30
C ILE A 131 -4.02 12.38 11.28
N GLU A 132 -4.23 12.94 10.09
CA GLU A 132 -3.22 13.01 9.03
C GLU A 132 -1.99 13.80 9.46
N THR A 133 -2.20 14.95 10.10
CA THR A 133 -1.10 15.77 10.64
C THR A 133 -0.27 15.00 11.68
N PHE A 134 -0.92 14.27 12.59
CA PHE A 134 -0.20 13.40 13.54
C PHE A 134 0.53 12.24 12.84
N GLY A 135 -0.08 11.63 11.83
CA GLY A 135 0.57 10.59 11.02
C GLY A 135 1.81 11.11 10.28
N ASN A 136 1.75 12.31 9.71
CA ASN A 136 2.87 12.99 9.05
C ASN A 136 4.00 13.33 10.02
N GLN A 137 3.68 13.62 11.29
CA GLN A 137 4.66 13.76 12.37
C GLN A 137 5.25 12.43 12.87
N GLY A 138 4.77 11.28 12.37
CA GLY A 138 5.07 9.95 12.92
C GLY A 138 4.45 9.70 14.30
N ASN A 139 3.58 10.58 14.80
CA ASN A 139 2.93 10.46 16.10
C ASN A 139 1.66 9.60 16.02
N TRP A 140 1.85 8.32 15.72
CA TRP A 140 0.76 7.36 15.57
C TRP A 140 0.02 7.04 16.86
N VAL A 141 0.57 7.40 18.03
CA VAL A 141 -0.15 7.27 19.30
C VAL A 141 -1.35 8.20 19.33
N GLU A 142 -1.13 9.50 19.11
CA GLU A 142 -2.19 10.50 19.05
C GLU A 142 -3.12 10.27 17.86
N ALA A 143 -2.55 9.90 16.70
CA ALA A 143 -3.35 9.57 15.52
C ALA A 143 -4.36 8.45 15.82
N ARG A 144 -3.94 7.37 16.47
CA ARG A 144 -4.83 6.25 16.85
C ARG A 144 -5.93 6.67 17.82
N GLU A 145 -5.59 7.40 18.88
CA GLU A 145 -6.60 7.87 19.83
C GLU A 145 -7.66 8.73 19.14
N LEU A 146 -7.23 9.58 18.20
CA LEU A 146 -8.12 10.43 17.44
C LEU A 146 -8.95 9.66 16.39
N ILE A 147 -8.38 8.62 15.77
CA ILE A 147 -9.12 7.68 14.90
C ILE A 147 -10.23 6.97 15.66
N GLU A 148 -9.97 6.52 16.89
CA GLU A 148 -10.97 5.88 17.74
C GLU A 148 -12.09 6.86 18.10
N HIS A 149 -11.73 8.11 18.41
CA HIS A 149 -12.71 9.18 18.65
C HIS A 149 -13.55 9.48 17.41
N ALA A 150 -12.92 9.66 16.24
CA ALA A 150 -13.60 9.94 14.97
C ALA A 150 -14.55 8.79 14.57
N THR A 151 -14.10 7.54 14.75
CA THR A 151 -14.91 6.34 14.52
C THR A 151 -16.11 6.29 15.46
N TRP A 152 -15.92 6.60 16.75
CA TRP A 152 -17.02 6.68 17.71
C TRP A 152 -18.02 7.78 17.34
N LEU A 153 -17.52 8.97 16.98
CA LEU A 153 -18.33 10.11 16.59
C LEU A 153 -19.19 9.79 15.36
N LEU A 154 -18.62 9.17 14.33
CA LEU A 154 -19.35 8.76 13.11
C LEU A 154 -20.44 7.72 13.38
N ASN A 155 -20.18 6.77 14.28
CA ASN A 155 -21.09 5.64 14.55
C ASN A 155 -22.19 5.97 15.56
N ARG A 156 -22.35 7.24 15.94
CA ARG A 156 -23.46 7.68 16.76
C ARG A 156 -24.79 7.45 16.06
N GLN A 157 -25.79 6.99 16.80
CA GLN A 157 -27.11 6.65 16.27
C GLN A 157 -27.84 7.87 15.69
N GLU A 158 -27.55 9.06 16.20
CA GLU A 158 -28.18 10.30 15.75
C GLU A 158 -27.62 10.82 14.42
N ASN A 159 -26.51 10.26 13.93
CA ASN A 159 -25.94 10.67 12.66
C ASN A 159 -26.73 10.06 11.50
N GLU A 160 -27.02 10.90 10.51
CA GLU A 160 -27.60 10.45 9.26
C GLU A 160 -26.56 9.66 8.45
N ILE A 161 -26.98 8.51 7.93
CA ILE A 161 -26.19 7.75 6.95
C ILE A 161 -26.42 8.40 5.60
N ASN A 162 -25.44 9.18 5.15
CA ASN A 162 -25.47 9.89 3.87
C ASN A 162 -24.14 9.70 3.12
N THR A 163 -23.96 10.42 2.01
CA THR A 163 -22.76 10.32 1.18
C THR A 163 -21.49 10.77 1.91
N SER A 164 -21.56 11.88 2.66
CA SER A 164 -20.44 12.41 3.45
C SER A 164 -20.01 11.45 4.56
N TRP A 165 -20.96 10.76 5.21
CA TRP A 165 -20.65 9.72 6.19
C TRP A 165 -19.88 8.54 5.57
N LEU A 166 -20.23 8.15 4.33
CA LEU A 166 -19.51 7.11 3.61
C LEU A 166 -18.11 7.54 3.20
N ASP A 167 -17.94 8.77 2.73
CA ASP A 167 -16.64 9.33 2.38
C ASP A 167 -15.74 9.36 3.63
N SER A 168 -16.33 9.72 4.77
CA SER A 168 -15.67 9.71 6.08
C SER A 168 -15.20 8.31 6.51
N MET A 169 -16.03 7.28 6.26
CA MET A 169 -15.66 5.88 6.50
C MET A 169 -14.54 5.41 5.58
N LEU A 170 -14.50 5.87 4.31
CA LEU A 170 -13.40 5.57 3.39
C LEU A 170 -12.10 6.21 3.86
N GLN A 171 -12.12 7.48 4.23
CA GLN A 171 -10.95 8.19 4.73
C GLN A 171 -10.34 7.49 5.94
N LEU A 172 -11.13 7.08 6.94
CA LEU A 172 -10.60 6.30 8.08
C LEU A 172 -10.10 4.92 7.67
N THR A 173 -10.77 4.29 6.70
CA THR A 173 -10.30 3.01 6.15
C THR A 173 -8.91 3.17 5.55
N ASP A 174 -8.70 4.25 4.80
CA ASP A 174 -7.42 4.57 4.16
C ASP A 174 -6.34 4.95 5.19
N ILE A 175 -6.68 5.74 6.21
CA ILE A 175 -5.77 6.07 7.32
C ILE A 175 -5.33 4.79 8.04
N HIS A 176 -6.24 3.83 8.25
CA HIS A 176 -5.83 2.56 8.83
C HIS A 176 -4.90 1.79 7.91
N LEU A 177 -5.12 1.79 6.58
CA LEU A 177 -4.19 1.17 5.64
C LEU A 177 -2.82 1.87 5.67
N TRP A 178 -2.76 3.20 5.79
CA TRP A 178 -1.51 3.92 5.98
C TRP A 178 -0.78 3.49 7.25
N GLY A 179 -1.49 3.41 8.37
CA GLY A 179 -0.93 2.94 9.64
C GLY A 179 -0.39 1.49 9.62
N VAL A 180 -0.73 0.67 8.62
CA VAL A 180 -0.09 -0.66 8.45
C VAL A 180 1.41 -0.53 8.21
N ALA A 181 1.84 0.49 7.45
CA ALA A 181 3.26 0.69 7.15
C ALA A 181 3.93 1.63 8.16
N SER A 182 3.20 2.63 8.64
CA SER A 182 3.79 3.77 9.35
C SER A 182 3.70 3.68 10.88
N ASP A 183 2.82 2.84 11.43
CA ASP A 183 2.73 2.62 12.88
C ASP A 183 3.60 1.42 13.34
N LEU A 184 3.61 1.16 14.64
CA LEU A 184 4.34 0.08 15.27
C LEU A 184 3.94 -1.29 14.69
N LEU A 185 4.94 -2.08 14.32
CA LEU A 185 4.79 -3.43 13.75
C LEU A 185 3.76 -4.33 14.48
N PRO A 186 3.67 -4.37 15.84
CA PRO A 186 2.66 -5.16 16.54
C PRO A 186 1.20 -4.75 16.25
N LEU A 187 0.97 -3.51 15.79
CA LEU A 187 -0.36 -2.94 15.51
C LEU A 187 -0.79 -3.14 14.05
N GLN A 188 0.05 -3.66 13.16
CA GLN A 188 -0.33 -3.92 11.75
C GLN A 188 -1.63 -4.71 11.61
N SER A 189 -1.78 -5.79 12.39
CA SER A 189 -3.01 -6.60 12.34
C SER A 189 -4.23 -5.88 12.92
N TYR A 190 -4.04 -4.92 13.83
CA TYR A 190 -5.12 -4.05 14.31
C TYR A 190 -5.57 -3.14 13.17
N HIS A 191 -4.64 -2.46 12.51
CA HIS A 191 -4.92 -1.57 11.37
C HIS A 191 -5.68 -2.27 10.23
N PHE A 192 -5.21 -3.44 9.78
CA PHE A 192 -5.93 -4.22 8.76
C PHE A 192 -7.37 -4.55 9.16
N ARG A 193 -7.58 -4.99 10.42
CA ARG A 193 -8.91 -5.38 10.90
C ARG A 193 -9.84 -4.18 11.06
N GLN A 194 -9.33 -3.02 11.48
CA GLN A 194 -10.15 -1.81 11.57
C GLN A 194 -10.54 -1.31 10.17
N ALA A 195 -9.60 -1.29 9.22
CA ALA A 195 -9.88 -0.95 7.83
C ALA A 195 -10.97 -1.87 7.23
N GLU A 196 -10.89 -3.18 7.48
CA GLU A 196 -11.91 -4.15 7.04
C GLU A 196 -13.27 -3.89 7.71
N ARG A 197 -13.28 -3.57 9.01
CA ARG A 197 -14.50 -3.32 9.79
C ARG A 197 -15.24 -2.07 9.31
N LEU A 198 -14.51 -0.96 9.12
CA LEU A 198 -15.07 0.30 8.61
C LEU A 198 -15.64 0.10 7.22
N ASN A 199 -14.85 -0.45 6.31
CA ASN A 199 -15.27 -0.69 4.93
C ASN A 199 -16.47 -1.65 4.84
N SER A 200 -16.48 -2.72 5.65
CA SER A 200 -17.64 -3.63 5.72
C SER A 200 -18.91 -2.95 6.24
N THR A 201 -18.76 -1.95 7.11
CA THR A 201 -19.88 -1.16 7.60
C THR A 201 -20.38 -0.21 6.52
N ALA A 202 -19.48 0.42 5.78
CA ALA A 202 -19.80 1.25 4.61
C ALA A 202 -20.54 0.45 3.51
N VAL A 203 -20.09 -0.77 3.18
CA VAL A 203 -20.81 -1.65 2.22
C VAL A 203 -22.22 -1.98 2.70
N ARG A 204 -22.40 -2.34 3.99
CA ARG A 204 -23.75 -2.63 4.53
C ARG A 204 -24.62 -1.38 4.51
N ALA A 205 -24.10 -0.24 4.95
CA ALA A 205 -24.82 1.04 4.93
C ALA A 205 -25.25 1.40 3.50
N SER A 206 -24.35 1.32 2.54
CA SER A 206 -24.64 1.60 1.12
C SER A 206 -25.76 0.72 0.57
N LYS A 207 -25.80 -0.58 0.93
CA LYS A 207 -26.85 -1.51 0.48
C LYS A 207 -28.23 -1.25 1.07
N PHE A 208 -28.31 -0.72 2.29
CA PHE A 208 -29.58 -0.67 3.05
C PHE A 208 -30.11 0.73 3.31
N ALA A 209 -29.24 1.74 3.32
CA ALA A 209 -29.58 3.09 3.78
C ALA A 209 -29.58 4.14 2.66
N LEU A 210 -28.96 3.86 1.50
CA LEU A 210 -28.83 4.83 0.41
C LEU A 210 -29.66 4.45 -0.80
N ASP A 211 -29.88 5.44 -1.68
CA ASP A 211 -30.61 5.29 -2.93
C ASP A 211 -29.99 4.17 -3.78
N PRO A 212 -30.79 3.27 -4.38
CA PRO A 212 -30.31 2.27 -5.33
C PRO A 212 -29.44 2.81 -6.47
N LYS A 213 -29.49 4.12 -6.75
CA LYS A 213 -28.68 4.82 -7.75
C LYS A 213 -27.29 5.27 -7.26
N ASP A 214 -26.93 5.06 -6.00
CA ASP A 214 -25.57 5.35 -5.53
C ASP A 214 -24.57 4.40 -6.20
N THR A 215 -23.78 4.93 -7.13
CA THR A 215 -22.83 4.18 -7.96
C THR A 215 -21.54 3.79 -7.23
N ARG A 216 -21.36 4.19 -5.96
CA ARG A 216 -20.12 3.93 -5.20
C ARG A 216 -20.06 2.54 -4.57
N LEU A 217 -21.19 1.84 -4.44
CA LEU A 217 -21.22 0.49 -3.83
C LEU A 217 -20.20 -0.49 -4.48
N PRO A 218 -20.08 -0.57 -5.82
CA PRO A 218 -18.99 -1.30 -6.48
C PRO A 218 -17.59 -0.96 -5.97
N GLU A 219 -17.27 0.32 -5.77
CA GLU A 219 -15.96 0.77 -5.31
C GLU A 219 -15.69 0.30 -3.87
N PHE A 220 -16.68 0.40 -2.98
CA PHE A 220 -16.58 -0.10 -1.61
C PHE A 220 -16.32 -1.61 -1.57
N ILE A 221 -17.07 -2.39 -2.37
CA ILE A 221 -16.89 -3.84 -2.45
C ILE A 221 -15.50 -4.16 -3.03
N TYR A 222 -15.05 -3.44 -4.06
CA TYR A 222 -13.73 -3.65 -4.64
C TYR A 222 -12.61 -3.32 -3.64
N LYS A 223 -12.77 -2.27 -2.84
CA LYS A 223 -11.84 -1.96 -1.75
C LYS A 223 -11.74 -3.11 -0.74
N GLN A 224 -12.82 -3.86 -0.49
CA GLN A 224 -12.73 -5.08 0.31
C GLN A 224 -11.94 -6.19 -0.39
N VAL A 225 -12.03 -6.32 -1.72
CA VAL A 225 -11.19 -7.26 -2.52
C VAL A 225 -9.71 -6.92 -2.36
N LEU A 226 -9.35 -5.64 -2.44
CA LEU A 226 -7.98 -5.17 -2.24
C LEU A 226 -7.47 -5.47 -0.83
N GLN A 227 -8.29 -5.18 0.19
CA GLN A 227 -7.94 -5.49 1.58
C GLN A 227 -7.70 -6.98 1.80
N GLU A 228 -8.52 -7.86 1.20
CA GLU A 228 -8.35 -9.31 1.26
C GLU A 228 -7.01 -9.74 0.63
N TYR A 229 -6.63 -9.16 -0.50
CA TYR A 229 -5.33 -9.40 -1.11
C TYR A 229 -4.18 -8.95 -0.20
N LEU A 230 -4.20 -7.71 0.28
CA LEU A 230 -3.12 -7.16 1.13
C LEU A 230 -2.96 -7.94 2.44
N GLN A 231 -4.07 -8.35 3.06
CA GLN A 231 -4.03 -9.24 4.21
C GLN A 231 -3.46 -10.62 3.86
N SER A 232 -3.77 -11.17 2.68
CA SER A 232 -3.18 -12.43 2.21
C SER A 232 -1.66 -12.33 2.03
N VAL A 233 -1.16 -11.21 1.49
CA VAL A 233 0.27 -10.89 1.37
C VAL A 233 0.93 -10.84 2.75
N ALA A 234 0.31 -10.16 3.72
CA ALA A 234 0.80 -10.10 5.10
C ALA A 234 0.84 -11.50 5.76
N VAL A 235 -0.18 -12.33 5.50
CA VAL A 235 -0.23 -13.72 5.98
C VAL A 235 0.90 -14.56 5.39
N GLU A 236 1.22 -14.39 4.11
CA GLU A 236 2.31 -15.11 3.44
C GLU A 236 3.69 -14.70 3.95
N ALA A 237 3.90 -13.40 4.17
CA ALA A 237 5.14 -12.84 4.72
C ALA A 237 5.53 -13.52 6.04
N GLY A 238 4.56 -13.78 6.91
CA GLY A 238 4.76 -14.52 8.15
C GLY A 238 4.86 -13.65 9.40
N GLY A 239 5.54 -14.16 10.43
CA GLY A 239 5.66 -13.45 11.71
C GLY A 239 4.36 -13.35 12.52
N LYS A 240 4.33 -12.39 13.45
CA LYS A 240 3.20 -12.16 14.36
C LYS A 240 1.95 -11.68 13.62
N THR A 241 2.10 -10.72 12.70
CA THR A 241 0.99 -10.21 11.86
C THR A 241 0.28 -11.34 11.12
N SER A 242 1.04 -12.25 10.49
CA SER A 242 0.50 -13.45 9.84
C SER A 242 -0.27 -14.36 10.78
N ILE A 243 0.14 -14.52 12.04
CA ILE A 243 -0.62 -15.34 13.00
C ILE A 243 -1.92 -14.61 13.36
N SER A 244 -1.84 -13.31 13.68
CA SER A 244 -2.98 -12.51 14.09
C SER A 244 -4.05 -12.36 13.01
N LEU A 245 -3.70 -12.29 11.72
CA LEU A 245 -4.67 -12.16 10.64
C LEU A 245 -5.38 -13.47 10.28
N ARG A 246 -4.87 -14.63 10.73
CA ARG A 246 -5.47 -15.92 10.40
C ARG A 246 -6.65 -16.24 11.31
N ARG A 247 -7.67 -16.88 10.74
CA ARG A 247 -8.78 -17.46 11.50
C ARG A 247 -8.25 -18.58 12.40
N TYR A 248 -8.96 -18.82 13.50
CA TYR A 248 -8.66 -19.92 14.42
C TYR A 248 -9.74 -20.98 14.34
N SER A 249 -9.33 -22.25 14.33
CA SER A 249 -10.23 -23.39 14.47
C SER A 249 -10.89 -23.41 15.85
N SER A 250 -11.94 -24.21 16.01
CA SER A 250 -12.62 -24.43 17.30
C SER A 250 -11.70 -24.94 18.41
N ARG A 251 -10.54 -25.51 18.07
CA ARG A 251 -9.51 -25.97 19.00
C ARG A 251 -8.47 -24.90 19.34
N GLY A 252 -8.67 -23.64 18.91
CA GLY A 252 -7.76 -22.53 19.16
C GLY A 252 -6.48 -22.55 18.30
N LEU A 253 -6.39 -23.40 17.28
CA LEU A 253 -5.26 -23.44 16.36
C LEU A 253 -5.52 -22.53 15.16
N ALA A 254 -4.58 -21.65 14.83
CA ALA A 254 -4.65 -20.82 13.63
C ALA A 254 -4.67 -21.71 12.37
N HIS A 255 -5.53 -21.39 11.41
CA HIS A 255 -5.56 -22.04 10.10
C HIS A 255 -4.20 -21.94 9.40
N THR A 256 -3.90 -22.85 8.48
CA THR A 256 -2.61 -22.79 7.77
C THR A 256 -2.56 -21.57 6.86
N ARG A 257 -1.35 -21.11 6.48
CA ARG A 257 -1.21 -20.03 5.50
C ARG A 257 -1.85 -20.39 4.16
N ARG A 258 -1.75 -21.66 3.75
CA ARG A 258 -2.37 -22.20 2.55
C ARG A 258 -3.90 -22.07 2.61
N ASP A 259 -4.52 -22.50 3.70
CA ASP A 259 -5.99 -22.41 3.87
C ASP A 259 -6.45 -20.96 3.93
N SER A 260 -5.63 -20.09 4.55
CA SER A 260 -5.92 -18.66 4.64
C SER A 260 -5.85 -18.00 3.27
N ARG A 261 -4.81 -18.28 2.48
CA ARG A 261 -4.71 -17.83 1.07
C ARG A 261 -5.89 -18.32 0.24
N ALA A 262 -6.26 -19.60 0.36
CA ALA A 262 -7.41 -20.15 -0.36
C ALA A 262 -8.72 -19.47 0.06
N SER A 263 -8.87 -19.18 1.35
CA SER A 263 -10.05 -18.45 1.87
C SER A 263 -10.12 -17.03 1.29
N SER A 264 -9.00 -16.29 1.27
CA SER A 264 -8.95 -14.97 0.65
C SER A 264 -9.29 -15.05 -0.84
N TYR A 265 -8.72 -16.00 -1.59
CA TYR A 265 -9.03 -16.24 -3.00
C TYR A 265 -10.52 -16.36 -3.27
N PHE A 266 -11.22 -17.26 -2.57
CA PHE A 266 -12.66 -17.45 -2.76
C PHE A 266 -13.49 -16.27 -2.25
N SER A 267 -13.04 -15.59 -1.19
CA SER A 267 -13.68 -14.38 -0.67
C SER A 267 -13.66 -13.25 -1.70
N GLY A 268 -12.53 -13.04 -2.39
CA GLY A 268 -12.41 -12.06 -3.46
C GLY A 268 -13.27 -12.41 -4.68
N LEU A 269 -13.32 -13.68 -5.09
CA LEU A 269 -14.22 -14.12 -6.15
C LEU A 269 -15.69 -13.84 -5.84
N TYR A 270 -16.13 -14.12 -4.61
CA TYR A 270 -17.49 -13.84 -4.18
C TYR A 270 -17.82 -12.34 -4.27
N LYS A 271 -16.91 -11.48 -3.81
CA LYS A 271 -17.09 -10.02 -3.86
C LYS A 271 -17.11 -9.49 -5.30
N LEU A 272 -16.24 -9.98 -6.18
CA LEU A 272 -16.25 -9.58 -7.60
C LEU A 272 -17.53 -10.06 -8.31
N ALA A 273 -18.01 -11.27 -8.00
CA ALA A 273 -19.31 -11.74 -8.50
C ALA A 273 -20.47 -10.89 -7.98
N GLU A 274 -20.38 -10.39 -6.75
CA GLU A 274 -21.37 -9.46 -6.19
C GLU A 274 -21.39 -8.15 -6.97
N ILE A 275 -20.23 -7.57 -7.31
CA ILE A 275 -20.17 -6.36 -8.16
C ILE A 275 -20.74 -6.64 -9.55
N TYR A 276 -20.38 -7.78 -10.17
CA TYR A 276 -20.93 -8.18 -11.47
C TYR A 276 -22.46 -8.21 -11.46
N ALA A 277 -23.05 -8.81 -10.41
CA ALA A 277 -24.50 -8.90 -10.24
C ALA A 277 -25.18 -7.53 -10.09
N LEU A 278 -24.50 -6.50 -9.55
CA LEU A 278 -25.03 -5.14 -9.49
C LEU A 278 -25.24 -4.52 -10.88
N PHE A 279 -24.36 -4.83 -11.83
CA PHE A 279 -24.47 -4.37 -13.22
C PHE A 279 -25.44 -5.23 -14.05
N GLU A 280 -25.45 -6.55 -13.79
CA GLU A 280 -26.34 -7.50 -14.47
C GLU A 280 -27.82 -7.30 -14.10
N SER A 281 -28.12 -6.96 -12.84
CA SER A 281 -29.49 -6.88 -12.32
C SER A 281 -30.22 -5.55 -12.58
N GLN A 282 -29.60 -4.61 -13.29
CA GLN A 282 -30.24 -3.36 -13.68
C GLN A 282 -31.38 -3.60 -14.69
N ASP A 283 -32.32 -2.65 -14.80
CA ASP A 283 -33.45 -2.73 -15.76
C ASP A 283 -32.97 -2.98 -17.20
N GLN A 284 -31.82 -2.41 -17.54
CA GLN A 284 -31.02 -2.75 -18.70
C GLN A 284 -29.62 -3.15 -18.20
N PRO A 285 -29.19 -4.41 -18.40
CA PRO A 285 -27.87 -4.84 -17.95
C PRO A 285 -26.76 -3.94 -18.51
N ASP A 286 -25.90 -3.45 -17.61
CA ASP A 286 -24.75 -2.62 -17.97
C ASP A 286 -23.58 -3.52 -18.42
N LEU A 287 -23.54 -3.80 -19.72
CA LEU A 287 -22.51 -4.64 -20.34
C LEU A 287 -21.10 -4.07 -20.17
N GLU A 288 -20.95 -2.74 -20.17
CA GLU A 288 -19.66 -2.08 -19.99
C GLU A 288 -19.17 -2.30 -18.55
N GLY A 289 -20.01 -2.03 -17.55
CA GLY A 289 -19.70 -2.28 -16.14
C GLY A 289 -19.39 -3.76 -15.88
N MET A 290 -20.16 -4.69 -16.45
CA MET A 290 -19.90 -6.13 -16.40
C MET A 290 -18.53 -6.49 -17.00
N ALA A 291 -18.17 -5.89 -18.14
CA ALA A 291 -16.87 -6.11 -18.77
C ALA A 291 -15.72 -5.60 -17.89
N MET A 292 -15.89 -4.43 -17.27
CA MET A 292 -14.90 -3.89 -16.35
C MET A 292 -14.68 -4.84 -15.18
N VAL A 293 -15.73 -5.41 -14.58
CA VAL A 293 -15.60 -6.41 -13.51
C VAL A 293 -14.85 -7.66 -13.97
N GLU A 294 -15.07 -8.13 -15.19
CA GLU A 294 -14.32 -9.27 -15.76
C GLU A 294 -12.82 -8.98 -15.91
N ILE A 295 -12.43 -7.75 -16.24
CA ILE A 295 -11.02 -7.34 -16.21
C ILE A 295 -10.44 -7.51 -14.79
N TYR A 296 -11.14 -7.02 -13.76
CA TYR A 296 -10.69 -7.15 -12.37
C TYR A 296 -10.73 -8.59 -11.85
N LEU A 297 -11.63 -9.43 -12.38
CA LEU A 297 -11.63 -10.87 -12.15
C LEU A 297 -10.39 -11.52 -12.77
N GLY A 298 -10.02 -11.14 -13.99
CA GLY A 298 -8.78 -11.57 -14.62
C GLY A 298 -7.55 -11.22 -13.77
N ASP A 299 -7.48 -9.98 -13.29
CA ASP A 299 -6.39 -9.53 -12.40
C ASP A 299 -6.33 -10.32 -11.09
N TRP A 300 -7.49 -10.60 -10.49
CA TRP A 300 -7.56 -11.44 -9.29
C TRP A 300 -7.04 -12.85 -9.54
N GLN A 301 -7.36 -13.43 -10.70
CA GLN A 301 -6.84 -14.73 -11.10
C GLN A 301 -5.32 -14.71 -11.30
N VAL A 302 -4.76 -13.63 -11.86
CA VAL A 302 -3.31 -13.43 -11.97
C VAL A 302 -2.65 -13.40 -10.59
N LEU A 303 -3.16 -12.60 -9.65
CA LEU A 303 -2.64 -12.46 -8.28
C LEU A 303 -2.64 -13.79 -7.50
N PHE A 304 -3.55 -14.71 -7.86
CA PHE A 304 -3.65 -16.04 -7.25
C PHE A 304 -3.04 -17.18 -8.06
N GLY A 305 -2.43 -16.87 -9.21
CA GLY A 305 -1.64 -17.83 -10.00
C GLY A 305 -2.46 -18.76 -10.90
N ASN A 306 -3.65 -18.31 -11.33
CA ASN A 306 -4.62 -19.06 -12.12
C ASN A 306 -4.68 -18.54 -13.57
N SER A 307 -3.66 -18.84 -14.38
CA SER A 307 -3.49 -18.33 -15.75
C SER A 307 -4.69 -18.60 -16.68
N GLU A 308 -5.21 -19.83 -16.71
CA GLU A 308 -6.35 -20.20 -17.57
C GLU A 308 -7.62 -19.42 -17.20
N ALA A 309 -7.89 -19.25 -15.91
CA ALA A 309 -9.04 -18.48 -15.45
C ALA A 309 -8.90 -17.00 -15.78
N ALA A 310 -7.69 -16.44 -15.65
CA ALA A 310 -7.41 -15.07 -16.07
C ALA A 310 -7.65 -14.86 -17.57
N ALA A 311 -7.15 -15.77 -18.42
CA ALA A 311 -7.36 -15.72 -19.87
C ALA A 311 -8.85 -15.71 -20.24
N ARG A 312 -9.65 -16.56 -19.59
CA ARG A 312 -11.11 -16.61 -19.82
C ARG A 312 -11.81 -15.32 -19.43
N SER A 313 -11.43 -14.70 -18.32
CA SER A 313 -12.02 -13.44 -17.87
C SER A 313 -11.66 -12.28 -18.81
N TYR A 314 -10.40 -12.17 -19.25
CA TYR A 314 -10.02 -11.13 -20.23
C TYR A 314 -10.73 -11.30 -21.58
N ALA A 315 -10.85 -12.54 -22.08
CA ALA A 315 -11.59 -12.81 -23.32
C ALA A 315 -13.09 -12.48 -23.17
N ARG A 316 -13.69 -12.77 -22.01
CA ARG A 316 -15.09 -12.44 -21.72
C ARG A 316 -15.33 -10.94 -21.60
N ALA A 317 -14.40 -10.21 -20.97
CA ALA A 317 -14.45 -8.75 -20.92
C ALA A 317 -14.45 -8.16 -22.34
N ASN A 318 -13.56 -8.63 -23.22
CA ASN A 318 -13.53 -8.21 -24.62
C ASN A 318 -14.86 -8.47 -25.33
N GLN A 319 -15.44 -9.66 -25.16
CA GLN A 319 -16.74 -9.99 -25.75
C GLN A 319 -17.86 -9.07 -25.25
N LEU A 320 -17.93 -8.81 -23.95
CA LEU A 320 -18.94 -7.92 -23.37
C LEU A 320 -18.84 -6.49 -23.92
N LEU A 321 -17.62 -5.97 -24.12
CA LEU A 321 -17.40 -4.65 -24.72
C LEU A 321 -17.82 -4.62 -26.20
N LEU A 322 -17.53 -5.67 -26.97
CA LEU A 322 -18.01 -5.80 -28.35
C LEU A 322 -19.55 -5.87 -28.41
N ASP A 323 -20.16 -6.62 -27.50
CA ASP A 323 -21.63 -6.75 -27.40
C ASP A 323 -22.27 -5.42 -26.96
N ALA A 324 -21.55 -4.58 -26.21
CA ALA A 324 -21.93 -3.20 -25.88
C ALA A 324 -21.77 -2.23 -27.07
N GLY A 325 -21.23 -2.69 -28.21
CA GLY A 325 -21.06 -1.90 -29.43
C GLY A 325 -19.77 -1.10 -29.51
N ILE A 326 -18.80 -1.36 -28.62
CA ILE A 326 -17.48 -0.73 -28.65
C ILE A 326 -16.62 -1.45 -29.71
N ASP A 327 -15.91 -0.69 -30.54
CA ASP A 327 -15.09 -1.29 -31.59
C ASP A 327 -13.79 -1.91 -31.04
N GLN A 328 -13.35 -3.01 -31.68
CA GLN A 328 -12.17 -3.77 -31.25
C GLN A 328 -10.88 -2.94 -31.22
N LEU A 329 -10.72 -1.95 -32.12
CA LEU A 329 -9.52 -1.12 -32.15
C LEU A 329 -9.47 -0.21 -30.92
N THR A 330 -10.59 0.37 -30.51
CA THR A 330 -10.70 1.17 -29.28
C THR A 330 -10.47 0.30 -28.05
N ILE A 331 -11.01 -0.93 -28.02
CA ILE A 331 -10.74 -1.88 -26.92
C ILE A 331 -9.24 -2.17 -26.81
N ASN A 332 -8.60 -2.51 -27.92
CA ASN A 332 -7.17 -2.82 -27.95
C ASN A 332 -6.30 -1.62 -27.53
N ARG A 333 -6.73 -0.37 -27.79
CA ARG A 333 -6.03 0.83 -27.32
C ARG A 333 -6.09 0.99 -25.80
N VAL A 334 -7.26 0.77 -25.18
CA VAL A 334 -7.42 0.85 -23.71
C VAL A 334 -6.55 -0.15 -22.97
N PHE A 335 -6.36 -1.35 -23.54
CA PHE A 335 -5.57 -2.41 -22.93
C PHE A 335 -4.21 -2.65 -23.61
N ALA A 336 -3.72 -1.66 -24.38
CA ALA A 336 -2.45 -1.74 -25.09
C ALA A 336 -1.25 -1.79 -24.13
N GLU A 337 -1.38 -1.19 -22.95
CA GLU A 337 -0.34 -1.14 -21.94
C GLU A 337 -0.61 -2.13 -20.79
N PRO A 338 0.40 -2.92 -20.40
CA PRO A 338 0.32 -3.70 -19.17
C PRO A 338 0.15 -2.80 -17.94
N LYS A 339 -0.54 -3.30 -16.91
CA LYS A 339 -0.79 -2.55 -15.66
C LYS A 339 -0.26 -3.32 -14.46
N LEU A 340 0.53 -2.67 -13.60
CA LEU A 340 0.98 -3.28 -12.35
C LEU A 340 -0.21 -3.62 -11.43
N LEU A 341 -0.17 -4.79 -10.79
CA LEU A 341 -1.22 -5.29 -9.90
C LEU A 341 -0.79 -5.32 -8.42
N PRO A 342 -1.75 -5.21 -7.47
CA PRO A 342 -3.19 -4.97 -7.71
C PRO A 342 -3.45 -3.53 -8.20
N ALA A 343 -4.53 -3.34 -8.96
CA ALA A 343 -4.99 -2.01 -9.32
C ALA A 343 -5.80 -1.42 -8.15
N PHE A 344 -5.35 -0.34 -7.52
CA PHE A 344 -6.02 0.17 -6.31
C PHE A 344 -7.34 0.91 -6.56
N ASN A 345 -7.54 1.41 -7.78
CA ASN A 345 -8.76 2.12 -8.16
C ASN A 345 -9.64 1.22 -9.03
N PHE A 346 -10.89 1.07 -8.61
CA PHE A 346 -11.93 0.42 -9.40
C PHE A 346 -12.42 1.39 -10.47
N ILE A 347 -12.43 0.93 -11.72
CA ILE A 347 -13.00 1.66 -12.86
C ILE A 347 -14.32 0.96 -13.16
N SER A 348 -15.42 1.67 -12.92
CA SER A 348 -16.77 1.08 -12.97
C SER A 348 -17.45 1.21 -14.33
N SER A 349 -16.91 2.00 -15.26
CA SER A 349 -17.47 2.18 -16.61
C SER A 349 -16.40 2.29 -17.70
N TRP A 350 -16.81 2.11 -18.95
CA TRP A 350 -15.92 2.30 -20.10
C TRP A 350 -15.47 3.76 -20.27
N GLU A 351 -16.37 4.71 -20.01
CA GLU A 351 -16.06 6.15 -20.06
C GLU A 351 -14.89 6.51 -19.14
N GLN A 352 -14.88 5.99 -17.91
CA GLN A 352 -13.77 6.19 -16.98
C GLN A 352 -12.46 5.56 -17.49
N ALA A 353 -12.54 4.40 -18.16
CA ALA A 353 -11.38 3.76 -18.77
C ALA A 353 -10.79 4.60 -19.91
N LEU A 354 -11.65 5.21 -20.75
CA LEU A 354 -11.25 6.13 -21.82
C LEU A 354 -10.63 7.42 -21.28
N ALA A 355 -11.24 8.04 -20.26
CA ALA A 355 -10.68 9.24 -19.63
C ALA A 355 -9.26 9.00 -19.09
N GLY A 356 -8.98 7.77 -18.64
CA GLY A 356 -7.65 7.35 -18.22
C GLY A 356 -6.63 7.20 -19.36
N LEU A 357 -7.05 7.03 -20.61
CA LEU A 357 -6.18 7.08 -21.78
C LEU A 357 -5.85 8.53 -22.18
N ASP A 358 -6.86 9.40 -22.24
CA ASP A 358 -6.67 10.79 -22.67
C ASP A 358 -5.71 11.56 -21.75
N ALA A 359 -5.69 11.20 -20.46
CA ALA A 359 -4.72 11.72 -19.50
C ALA A 359 -3.26 11.29 -19.77
N ARG A 360 -3.05 10.16 -20.48
CA ARG A 360 -1.72 9.62 -20.85
C ARG A 360 -1.19 10.18 -22.16
N ASP A 361 -2.07 10.54 -23.09
CA ASP A 361 -1.71 11.09 -24.41
C ASP A 361 -1.16 12.54 -24.36
N GLN A 362 -0.86 13.07 -23.17
CA GLN A 362 0.04 14.22 -23.06
C GLN A 362 1.45 13.82 -23.50
N PRO A 363 2.13 14.62 -24.33
CA PRO A 363 3.24 14.16 -25.16
C PRO A 363 4.44 13.71 -24.30
N SER A 364 4.58 12.40 -24.11
CA SER A 364 5.84 11.76 -23.75
C SER A 364 6.35 10.99 -24.96
N PRO A 365 7.55 11.27 -25.48
CA PRO A 365 8.08 10.59 -26.65
C PRO A 365 8.69 9.25 -26.21
N SER A 366 7.89 8.18 -26.10
CA SER A 366 8.48 6.82 -26.07
C SER A 366 8.56 6.30 -27.51
N VAL A 367 9.74 6.49 -28.08
CA VAL A 367 10.22 5.73 -29.23
C VAL A 367 10.49 4.31 -28.68
N GLU A 368 9.85 3.29 -29.28
CA GLU A 368 9.89 1.83 -29.00
C GLU A 368 8.74 1.24 -28.16
N ASP A 369 8.31 0.01 -28.52
CA ASP A 369 7.29 -0.85 -27.90
C ASP A 369 7.70 -1.35 -26.47
N VAL A 370 8.23 -0.47 -25.63
CA VAL A 370 8.72 -0.79 -24.29
C VAL A 370 7.87 -0.07 -23.24
N SER A 371 7.20 -0.85 -22.37
CA SER A 371 6.40 -0.29 -21.27
C SER A 371 7.28 0.14 -20.10
N ASN A 372 7.08 1.34 -19.58
CA ASN A 372 7.87 1.86 -18.46
C ASN A 372 7.05 1.91 -17.18
N PHE A 373 7.62 1.41 -16.08
CA PHE A 373 6.98 1.37 -14.77
C PHE A 373 7.82 2.06 -13.71
N SER A 374 7.13 2.65 -12.73
CA SER A 374 7.72 3.04 -11.45
C SER A 374 7.09 2.22 -10.32
N PHE A 375 7.92 1.75 -9.39
CA PHE A 375 7.50 1.03 -8.20
C PHE A 375 8.27 1.53 -6.99
N ARG A 376 7.54 2.04 -6.02
CA ARG A 376 8.03 2.22 -4.66
C ARG A 376 7.44 1.14 -3.77
N GLN A 377 8.30 0.47 -3.02
CA GLN A 377 7.90 -0.50 -2.02
C GLN A 377 7.05 0.17 -0.94
N TRP A 378 5.95 -0.48 -0.53
CA TRP A 378 5.07 0.06 0.51
C TRP A 378 5.75 0.16 1.87
N SER A 379 6.41 -0.93 2.29
CA SER A 379 7.23 -0.98 3.51
C SER A 379 8.17 -2.18 3.45
N PRO A 380 9.21 -2.27 4.29
CA PRO A 380 10.08 -3.45 4.40
C PRO A 380 9.34 -4.79 4.57
N GLN A 381 8.14 -4.78 5.15
CA GLN A 381 7.31 -5.98 5.35
C GLN A 381 6.49 -6.36 4.11
N PHE A 382 6.35 -5.45 3.15
CA PHE A 382 5.59 -5.61 1.91
C PHE A 382 6.46 -5.33 0.66
N PRO A 383 7.52 -6.13 0.41
CA PRO A 383 8.52 -5.82 -0.61
C PRO A 383 8.05 -5.89 -2.07
N TYR A 384 6.87 -6.45 -2.32
CA TYR A 384 6.30 -6.60 -3.66
C TYR A 384 4.87 -6.04 -3.70
N SER A 385 4.55 -5.08 -2.84
CA SER A 385 3.28 -4.36 -2.88
C SER A 385 3.54 -2.86 -2.82
N LYS A 386 2.77 -2.12 -3.60
CA LYS A 386 2.70 -0.66 -3.51
C LYS A 386 1.82 -0.25 -2.33
N ALA A 387 2.05 0.96 -1.83
CA ALA A 387 1.14 1.56 -0.87
C ALA A 387 -0.26 1.65 -1.50
N PRO A 388 -1.32 1.16 -0.81
CA PRO A 388 -2.68 1.22 -1.34
C PRO A 388 -3.28 2.62 -1.29
N VAL A 389 -2.66 3.52 -0.53
CA VAL A 389 -3.06 4.91 -0.38
C VAL A 389 -1.81 5.78 -0.42
N ASP A 390 -1.96 6.95 -1.03
CA ASP A 390 -0.98 8.02 -1.02
C ASP A 390 -1.33 9.02 0.09
N TYR A 391 -0.44 9.19 1.06
CA TYR A 391 -0.60 10.14 2.18
C TYR A 391 0.50 11.20 2.19
N GLY A 392 1.05 11.54 1.02
CA GLY A 392 1.94 12.70 0.91
C GLY A 392 3.26 12.52 1.67
N ALA A 393 3.85 11.32 1.62
CA ALA A 393 5.30 11.24 1.73
C ALA A 393 5.82 12.10 0.58
N ASP A 394 6.25 13.33 0.90
CA ASP A 394 6.59 14.37 -0.04
C ASP A 394 7.56 13.82 -1.08
N ASP A 395 6.98 13.47 -2.22
CA ASP A 395 7.69 12.90 -3.34
C ASP A 395 8.75 13.92 -3.82
N SER A 396 8.65 15.21 -3.50
CA SER A 396 9.56 16.22 -4.03
C SER A 396 10.91 16.37 -3.32
N LEU A 397 11.13 15.80 -2.13
CA LEU A 397 12.36 16.10 -1.34
C LEU A 397 13.43 15.01 -1.31
N GLU A 398 13.10 13.76 -1.64
CA GLU A 398 14.09 12.66 -1.76
C GLU A 398 13.90 11.75 -2.99
N MET A 399 12.91 11.99 -3.86
CA MET A 399 12.55 11.09 -4.97
C MET A 399 13.69 10.73 -5.94
N ASP A 400 14.70 11.58 -6.10
CA ASP A 400 15.60 11.50 -7.26
C ASP A 400 16.92 10.76 -7.02
N ASP A 401 17.25 10.36 -5.78
CA ASP A 401 18.61 9.88 -5.50
C ASP A 401 18.76 8.36 -5.37
N GLU A 402 17.72 7.61 -4.95
CA GLU A 402 17.86 6.18 -4.63
C GLU A 402 16.91 5.27 -5.42
N TYR A 403 17.44 4.56 -6.41
CA TYR A 403 16.67 3.69 -7.29
C TYR A 403 17.51 2.59 -7.95
N ALA A 404 16.83 1.60 -8.52
CA ALA A 404 17.41 0.69 -9.51
C ALA A 404 16.47 0.53 -10.71
N ILE A 405 17.03 0.57 -11.91
CA ILE A 405 16.31 0.37 -13.17
C ILE A 405 16.61 -1.04 -13.68
N PHE A 406 15.55 -1.78 -13.98
CA PHE A 406 15.63 -3.12 -14.56
C PHE A 406 14.87 -3.18 -15.88
N SER A 407 15.35 -3.98 -16.82
CA SER A 407 14.57 -4.46 -17.97
C SER A 407 14.11 -5.89 -17.74
N PHE A 408 12.95 -6.24 -18.30
CA PHE A 408 12.38 -7.59 -18.23
C PHE A 408 11.37 -7.80 -19.34
N ASN A 409 10.99 -9.06 -19.54
CA ASN A 409 9.87 -9.45 -20.37
C ASN A 409 8.65 -9.80 -19.51
N LEU A 410 7.47 -9.36 -19.95
CA LEU A 410 6.17 -9.86 -19.50
C LEU A 410 5.68 -10.85 -20.55
N ALA A 411 5.68 -12.15 -20.24
CA ALA A 411 5.29 -13.22 -21.16
C ALA A 411 3.76 -13.48 -21.13
N GLY A 412 2.94 -12.42 -21.19
CA GLY A 412 1.48 -12.54 -21.09
C GLY A 412 1.04 -13.28 -19.81
N LEU A 413 0.34 -14.41 -19.96
CA LEU A 413 -0.10 -15.25 -18.83
C LEU A 413 0.73 -16.51 -18.63
N GLU A 414 1.90 -16.64 -19.26
CA GLU A 414 2.73 -17.81 -19.07
C GLU A 414 3.11 -17.99 -17.60
N GLU A 415 3.03 -19.23 -17.13
CA GLU A 415 3.34 -19.59 -15.75
C GLU A 415 4.85 -19.76 -15.57
N GLY A 416 5.41 -19.03 -14.60
CA GLY A 416 6.81 -19.14 -14.20
C GLY A 416 6.92 -19.76 -12.81
N GLY A 417 7.98 -20.53 -12.57
CA GLY A 417 8.25 -21.15 -11.27
C GLY A 417 9.68 -20.90 -10.83
N ARG A 418 9.88 -20.48 -9.57
CA ARG A 418 11.22 -20.30 -9.02
C ARG A 418 11.31 -20.70 -7.56
N TRP A 419 12.51 -21.10 -7.13
CA TRP A 419 12.83 -21.36 -5.73
C TRP A 419 13.50 -20.14 -5.12
N HIS A 420 13.02 -19.71 -3.96
CA HIS A 420 13.69 -18.68 -3.16
C HIS A 420 13.53 -19.01 -1.67
N ARG A 421 14.64 -18.97 -0.91
CA ARG A 421 14.70 -19.34 0.51
C ARG A 421 13.99 -20.67 0.83
N GLY A 422 14.21 -21.68 -0.02
CA GLY A 422 13.62 -23.01 0.14
C GLY A 422 12.11 -23.10 -0.11
N ARG A 423 11.49 -22.07 -0.70
CA ARG A 423 10.08 -22.07 -1.09
C ARG A 423 9.95 -21.91 -2.58
N PHE A 424 9.16 -22.79 -3.20
CA PHE A 424 8.76 -22.65 -4.58
C PHE A 424 7.64 -21.61 -4.70
N ARG A 425 7.81 -20.64 -5.58
CA ARG A 425 6.81 -19.63 -5.92
C ARG A 425 6.45 -19.77 -7.39
N LYS A 426 5.14 -19.79 -7.64
CA LYS A 426 4.56 -19.72 -8.97
C LYS A 426 4.17 -18.26 -9.24
N GLY A 427 4.58 -17.73 -10.38
CA GLY A 427 4.18 -16.41 -10.88
C GLY A 427 3.35 -16.57 -12.15
N VAL A 428 2.35 -15.71 -12.31
CA VAL A 428 1.58 -15.54 -13.54
C VAL A 428 1.68 -14.07 -13.89
N SER A 429 1.99 -13.75 -15.15
CA SER A 429 2.25 -12.38 -15.59
C SER A 429 3.21 -11.64 -14.64
N SER A 430 4.35 -12.28 -14.38
CA SER A 430 5.43 -11.76 -13.54
C SER A 430 6.67 -11.51 -14.40
N PRO A 431 7.58 -10.59 -13.99
CA PRO A 431 8.81 -10.33 -14.73
C PRO A 431 9.63 -11.58 -15.01
N ARG A 432 10.19 -11.67 -16.21
CA ARG A 432 11.11 -12.71 -16.68
C ARG A 432 12.33 -12.09 -17.33
N ASP A 433 13.41 -12.85 -17.41
CA ASP A 433 14.65 -12.42 -18.04
C ASP A 433 15.11 -11.05 -17.51
N LEU A 434 15.07 -10.92 -16.18
CA LEU A 434 15.34 -9.67 -15.46
C LEU A 434 16.81 -9.29 -15.60
N GLU A 435 17.07 -8.10 -16.12
CA GLU A 435 18.40 -7.53 -16.29
C GLU A 435 18.50 -6.18 -15.57
N LEU A 436 19.57 -5.99 -14.80
CA LEU A 436 19.84 -4.73 -14.11
C LEU A 436 20.52 -3.77 -15.09
N LEU A 437 19.87 -2.63 -15.34
CA LEU A 437 20.39 -1.57 -16.22
C LEU A 437 21.16 -0.50 -15.45
N THR A 438 20.63 -0.07 -14.31
CA THR A 438 21.21 1.01 -13.49
C THR A 438 20.89 0.77 -12.03
N ILE A 439 21.84 1.08 -11.15
CA ILE A 439 21.64 1.05 -9.70
C ILE A 439 22.27 2.30 -9.10
N ASN A 440 21.50 2.99 -8.28
CA ASN A 440 21.90 4.18 -7.54
C ASN A 440 21.33 4.04 -6.13
N PHE A 441 22.10 3.44 -5.22
CA PHE A 441 21.76 3.41 -3.79
C PHE A 441 23.02 3.83 -3.03
N ARG A 442 22.87 4.67 -2.01
CA ARG A 442 23.99 5.17 -1.20
C ARG A 442 24.62 4.03 -0.41
N GLU A 443 23.79 3.12 0.09
CA GLU A 443 24.20 1.93 0.82
C GLU A 443 24.18 0.66 -0.06
N PRO A 444 25.07 -0.32 0.20
CA PRO A 444 25.04 -1.60 -0.51
C PRO A 444 23.72 -2.35 -0.29
N VAL A 445 23.07 -2.72 -1.39
CA VAL A 445 21.80 -3.46 -1.39
C VAL A 445 22.02 -4.95 -1.62
N ASP A 446 21.25 -5.79 -0.93
CA ASP A 446 21.18 -7.22 -1.24
C ASP A 446 20.47 -7.41 -2.59
N ARG A 447 21.29 -7.57 -3.64
CA ARG A 447 20.82 -7.75 -5.02
C ARG A 447 19.87 -8.93 -5.16
N MET A 448 20.08 -10.03 -4.45
CA MET A 448 19.23 -11.22 -4.56
C MET A 448 17.83 -10.94 -3.99
N GLU A 449 17.74 -10.19 -2.90
CA GLU A 449 16.45 -9.78 -2.31
C GLU A 449 15.73 -8.75 -3.17
N LEU A 450 16.46 -7.80 -3.77
CA LEU A 450 15.93 -6.83 -4.72
C LEU A 450 15.33 -7.52 -5.95
N GLU A 451 16.11 -8.36 -6.64
CA GLU A 451 15.64 -9.10 -7.81
C GLU A 451 14.45 -9.99 -7.45
N ASN A 452 14.49 -10.68 -6.30
CA ASN A 452 13.38 -11.50 -5.86
C ASN A 452 12.10 -10.68 -5.60
N SER A 453 12.21 -9.45 -5.11
CA SER A 453 11.08 -8.55 -4.89
C SER A 453 10.41 -8.18 -6.22
N ILE A 454 11.20 -7.83 -7.23
CA ILE A 454 10.72 -7.50 -8.58
C ILE A 454 10.06 -8.72 -9.25
N LEU A 455 10.68 -9.90 -9.17
CA LEU A 455 10.13 -11.14 -9.73
C LEU A 455 8.82 -11.57 -9.03
N ASN A 456 8.46 -11.00 -7.88
CA ASN A 456 7.18 -11.26 -7.19
C ASN A 456 6.09 -10.26 -7.59
N LEU A 457 6.39 -9.25 -8.41
CA LEU A 457 5.37 -8.36 -8.94
C LEU A 457 4.49 -9.11 -9.96
N ASN A 458 3.24 -8.66 -10.06
CA ASN A 458 2.25 -9.16 -11.01
C ASN A 458 1.72 -8.01 -11.84
N PHE A 459 1.36 -8.33 -13.08
CA PHE A 459 0.86 -7.35 -14.04
C PHE A 459 -0.41 -7.88 -14.71
N ARG A 460 -1.37 -7.01 -14.94
CA ARG A 460 -2.34 -7.21 -16.01
C ARG A 460 -1.55 -7.16 -17.31
N PRO A 461 -1.59 -8.20 -18.14
CA PRO A 461 -0.87 -8.20 -19.40
C PRO A 461 -1.47 -7.18 -20.38
N LYS A 462 -0.70 -6.80 -21.40
CA LYS A 462 -1.26 -6.20 -22.61
C LYS A 462 -2.32 -7.15 -23.18
N LEU A 463 -3.45 -6.63 -23.61
CA LEU A 463 -4.52 -7.42 -24.24
C LEU A 463 -4.72 -6.97 -25.68
N GLU A 464 -4.83 -7.95 -26.58
CA GLU A 464 -5.21 -7.76 -27.97
C GLU A 464 -6.32 -8.77 -28.27
N ASP A 465 -7.50 -8.28 -28.64
CA ASP A 465 -8.72 -9.08 -28.85
C ASP A 465 -9.08 -9.95 -27.62
N GLY A 466 -8.82 -9.41 -26.43
CA GLY A 466 -8.99 -10.13 -25.15
C GLY A 466 -7.92 -11.19 -24.86
N ALA A 467 -6.96 -11.39 -25.75
CA ALA A 467 -5.85 -12.32 -25.56
C ALA A 467 -4.61 -11.63 -24.97
N PRO A 468 -4.01 -12.19 -23.90
CA PRO A 468 -2.76 -11.69 -23.32
C PRO A 468 -1.58 -11.74 -24.30
N GLN A 469 -0.86 -10.63 -24.43
CA GLN A 469 0.33 -10.52 -25.28
C GLN A 469 1.60 -10.37 -24.45
N SER A 470 2.73 -10.73 -25.07
CA SER A 470 4.04 -10.47 -24.50
C SER A 470 4.50 -9.04 -24.79
N VAL A 471 5.23 -8.44 -23.85
CA VAL A 471 5.76 -7.08 -23.96
C VAL A 471 7.05 -6.95 -23.18
N ASN A 472 8.00 -6.17 -23.71
CA ASN A 472 9.21 -5.80 -22.98
C ASN A 472 8.93 -4.58 -22.13
N ALA A 473 9.52 -4.53 -20.95
CA ALA A 473 9.26 -3.45 -20.01
C ALA A 473 10.53 -3.06 -19.24
N THR A 474 10.52 -1.83 -18.74
CA THR A 474 11.46 -1.35 -17.74
C THR A 474 10.75 -1.01 -16.44
N LEU A 475 11.46 -1.13 -15.32
CA LEU A 475 10.97 -0.77 -14.00
C LEU A 475 12.02 0.04 -13.26
N SER A 476 11.66 1.26 -12.87
CA SER A 476 12.34 1.98 -11.80
C SER A 476 11.82 1.50 -10.45
N TYR A 477 12.70 0.91 -9.65
CA TYR A 477 12.41 0.38 -8.32
C TYR A 477 13.01 1.28 -7.24
N GLN A 478 12.21 1.60 -6.23
CA GLN A 478 12.61 2.32 -5.02
C GLN A 478 12.21 1.52 -3.78
N PHE A 479 13.05 1.58 -2.74
CA PHE A 479 12.67 1.11 -1.41
C PHE A 479 11.59 2.02 -0.82
N ALA A 480 10.94 1.56 0.25
CA ALA A 480 10.06 2.43 1.03
C ALA A 480 10.90 3.57 1.60
N GLY A 481 10.37 4.80 1.58
CA GLY A 481 10.99 5.92 2.31
C GLY A 481 11.05 5.62 3.81
N GLU A 482 12.06 6.18 4.48
CA GLU A 482 12.17 6.09 5.95
C GLU A 482 11.10 6.92 6.68
#